data_AF-A0AAD5V8T1-F1
#
_entry.id   AF-A0AAD5V8T1-F1
#
_cell.length_a   1.000
_cell.length_b   1.000
_cell.length_c   1.000
_cell.angle_alpha   90.00
_cell.angle_beta   90.00
_cell.angle_gamma   90.00
#
_symmetry.space_group_name_H-M   'P 1'
#
loop_
_entity.id
_entity.type
_entity.pdbx_description
1 polymer ?
#
loop_
_entity_poly.entity_id
_entity_poly.type
_entity_poly.pdbx_seq_one_letter_code
_entity_poly.pdbx_strand_id
1 'polypeptide(L)'
;MLVDWLKYWRTTLYHTSVLSFDLANHPHDRLATHCMVVFLERRPDPPSRSQQLRMSEGKIMSRDEFATTLRELETSEEDVQEWLQDVRGDHTVHICVLFEDAARFLWFSLMDLTEYRNTDKETSKLLGENWASYLASKIERGDISQGSE
;
A
#
# COMPACT_ATOMS: atom_id res chain seq x y z
N MET A 1 16.01 8.33 4.92
CA MET A 1 15.63 6.96 5.35
C MET A 1 14.41 6.44 4.59
N LEU A 2 13.18 6.90 4.85
CA LEU A 2 11.98 6.39 4.13
C LEU A 2 12.09 6.54 2.60
N VAL A 3 12.56 7.69 2.11
CA VAL A 3 12.76 7.93 0.66
C VAL A 3 13.75 6.94 0.05
N ASP A 4 14.84 6.62 0.75
CA ASP A 4 15.85 5.66 0.25
C ASP A 4 15.35 4.23 0.34
N TRP A 5 14.62 3.89 1.41
CA TRP A 5 13.96 2.60 1.57
C TRP A 5 12.97 2.33 0.43
N LEU A 6 12.17 3.34 0.07
CA LEU A 6 11.23 3.24 -1.05
C LEU A 6 11.90 3.00 -2.41
N LYS A 7 13.17 3.37 -2.61
CA LYS A 7 13.90 3.06 -3.86
C LYS A 7 14.06 1.55 -4.06
N TYR A 8 14.14 0.78 -2.98
CA TYR A 8 14.25 -0.68 -3.03
C TYR A 8 12.89 -1.35 -3.19
N TRP A 9 11.86 -0.84 -2.50
CA TRP A 9 10.58 -1.54 -2.35
C TRP A 9 9.45 -1.04 -3.26
N ARG A 10 9.63 0.08 -3.98
CA ARG A 10 8.58 0.68 -4.82
C ARG A 10 7.93 -0.33 -5.76
N THR A 11 8.73 -1.13 -6.44
CA THR A 11 8.24 -2.11 -7.41
C THR A 11 7.41 -3.21 -6.73
N THR A 12 7.90 -3.75 -5.62
CA THR A 12 7.17 -4.75 -4.82
C THR A 12 5.86 -4.16 -4.28
N LEU A 13 5.89 -2.92 -3.80
CA LEU A 13 4.69 -2.22 -3.33
C LEU A 13 3.65 -2.10 -4.45
N TYR A 14 4.05 -1.72 -5.67
CA TYR A 14 3.12 -1.63 -6.81
C TYR A 14 2.48 -2.98 -7.11
N HIS A 15 3.29 -4.05 -7.19
CA HIS A 15 2.76 -5.38 -7.49
C HIS A 15 1.80 -5.86 -6.39
N THR A 16 2.21 -5.81 -5.13
CA THR A 16 1.39 -6.24 -4.00
C THR A 16 0.12 -5.40 -3.85
N SER A 17 0.20 -4.10 -4.17
CA SER A 17 -0.94 -3.20 -4.02
C SER A 17 -2.13 -3.56 -4.89
N VAL A 18 -1.95 -4.11 -6.10
CA VAL A 18 -3.12 -4.46 -6.93
C VAL A 18 -3.86 -5.66 -6.33
N LEU A 19 -3.08 -6.62 -5.80
CA LEU A 19 -3.61 -7.83 -5.19
C LEU A 19 -4.37 -7.56 -3.88
N SER A 20 -3.93 -6.55 -3.12
CA SER A 20 -4.50 -6.24 -1.81
C SER A 20 -5.94 -5.73 -1.85
N PHE A 21 -6.42 -5.22 -2.99
CA PHE A 21 -7.78 -4.68 -3.11
C PHE A 21 -8.86 -5.71 -3.38
N ASP A 22 -8.51 -6.97 -3.68
CA ASP A 22 -9.48 -8.05 -3.95
C ASP A 22 -10.55 -7.59 -4.96
N LEU A 23 -10.08 -7.14 -6.13
CA LEU A 23 -10.91 -6.44 -7.10
C LEU A 23 -12.04 -7.31 -7.67
N ALA A 24 -11.89 -8.64 -7.71
CA ALA A 24 -12.94 -9.53 -8.20
C ALA A 24 -14.17 -9.60 -7.27
N ASN A 25 -14.00 -9.27 -5.99
CA ASN A 25 -15.08 -9.33 -4.98
C ASN A 25 -15.59 -7.96 -4.52
N HIS A 26 -15.01 -6.86 -5.01
CA HIS A 26 -15.36 -5.49 -4.59
C HIS A 26 -15.92 -4.63 -5.73
N PRO A 27 -16.63 -3.53 -5.42
CA PRO A 27 -17.15 -2.59 -6.43
C PRO A 27 -16.10 -1.99 -7.38
N HIS A 28 -16.55 -1.45 -8.52
CA HIS A 28 -15.69 -0.88 -9.56
C HIS A 28 -14.84 0.31 -9.06
N ASP A 29 -15.38 1.09 -8.15
CA ASP A 29 -14.76 2.27 -7.54
C ASP A 29 -13.86 1.96 -6.33
N ARG A 30 -13.57 0.67 -6.06
CA ARG A 30 -12.72 0.25 -4.92
C ARG A 30 -11.37 0.99 -4.86
N LEU A 31 -10.72 1.18 -6.01
CA LEU A 31 -9.44 1.91 -6.09
C LEU A 31 -9.58 3.43 -5.90
N ALA A 32 -10.74 4.00 -6.25
CA ALA A 32 -11.01 5.42 -6.02
C ALA A 32 -11.34 5.72 -4.55
N THR A 33 -11.91 4.75 -3.84
CA THR A 33 -12.45 4.94 -2.49
C THR A 33 -11.54 4.41 -1.38
N HIS A 34 -10.57 3.55 -1.71
CA HIS A 34 -9.69 2.90 -0.74
C HIS A 34 -8.22 3.07 -1.12
N CYS A 35 -7.34 2.96 -0.12
CA CYS A 35 -5.89 2.96 -0.27
C CYS A 35 -5.28 1.77 0.47
N MET A 36 -4.14 1.31 -0.03
CA MET A 36 -3.28 0.37 0.68
C MET A 36 -2.41 1.16 1.64
N VAL A 37 -2.47 0.84 2.92
CA VAL A 37 -1.71 1.51 3.97
C VAL A 37 -0.68 0.54 4.54
N VAL A 38 0.58 0.96 4.57
CA VAL A 38 1.72 0.20 5.10
C VAL A 38 2.31 0.98 6.26
N PHE A 39 2.26 0.40 7.45
CA PHE A 39 2.90 0.95 8.65
C PHE A 39 4.28 0.33 8.81
N LEU A 40 5.28 1.19 8.91
CA LEU A 40 6.68 0.81 9.07
C LEU A 40 7.19 1.29 10.43
N GLU A 41 8.12 0.53 10.98
CA GLU A 41 8.89 0.88 12.17
C GLU A 41 10.39 0.65 11.93
N ARG A 42 11.22 1.27 12.77
CA ARG A 42 12.67 1.07 12.68
C ARG A 42 13.01 -0.38 13.01
N ARG A 43 13.91 -0.95 12.23
CA ARG A 43 14.53 -2.24 12.57
C ARG A 43 15.81 -1.97 13.37
N PRO A 44 15.91 -2.42 14.64
CA PRO A 44 17.19 -2.44 15.34
C PRO A 44 18.16 -3.34 14.59
N ASP A 45 19.39 -2.87 14.36
CA ASP A 45 20.47 -3.61 13.70
C ASP A 45 20.09 -4.23 12.33
N PRO A 46 19.79 -3.38 11.33
CA PRO A 46 19.31 -3.87 10.03
C PRO A 46 20.41 -4.65 9.28
N PRO A 47 20.12 -5.87 8.77
CA PRO A 47 21.11 -6.68 8.05
C PRO A 47 21.61 -6.03 6.76
N SER A 48 20.81 -5.15 6.15
CA SER A 48 21.11 -4.46 4.91
C SER A 48 20.36 -3.12 4.82
N ARG A 49 20.69 -2.32 3.79
CA ARG A 49 20.01 -1.03 3.57
C ARG A 49 18.53 -1.17 3.20
N SER A 50 18.14 -2.22 2.49
CA SER A 50 16.72 -2.48 2.17
C SER A 50 15.93 -2.95 3.39
N GLN A 51 16.59 -3.43 4.44
CA GLN A 51 15.99 -3.93 5.67
C GLN A 51 16.07 -2.92 6.83
N GLN A 52 16.31 -1.63 6.56
CA GLN A 52 16.36 -0.58 7.59
C GLN A 52 15.03 -0.40 8.34
N LEU A 53 13.92 -0.71 7.68
CA LEU A 53 12.57 -0.64 8.22
C LEU A 53 11.94 -2.04 8.16
N ARG A 54 11.06 -2.33 9.11
CA ARG A 54 10.18 -3.51 9.07
C ARG A 54 8.73 -3.07 9.06
N MET A 55 7.88 -3.88 8.46
CA MET A 55 6.45 -3.63 8.41
C MET A 55 5.82 -4.10 9.71
N SER A 56 5.18 -3.20 10.44
CA SER A 56 4.42 -3.52 11.65
C SER A 56 2.98 -3.89 11.33
N GLU A 57 2.40 -3.27 10.30
CA GLU A 57 1.01 -3.50 9.92
C GLU A 57 0.75 -3.15 8.45
N GLY A 58 -0.24 -3.80 7.84
CA GLY A 58 -0.77 -3.48 6.53
C GLY A 58 -2.28 -3.57 6.50
N LYS A 59 -2.94 -2.56 5.95
CA LYS A 59 -4.42 -2.50 5.87
C LYS A 59 -4.88 -1.92 4.54
N ILE A 60 -6.07 -2.30 4.11
CA ILE A 60 -6.84 -1.52 3.14
C ILE A 60 -7.77 -0.62 3.95
N MET A 61 -7.67 0.69 3.73
CA MET A 61 -8.48 1.68 4.41
C MET A 61 -9.24 2.49 3.37
N SER A 62 -10.49 2.83 3.65
CA SER A 62 -11.18 3.89 2.91
C SER A 62 -10.42 5.20 3.05
N ARG A 63 -10.65 6.14 2.13
CA ARG A 63 -10.03 7.46 2.17
C ARG A 63 -10.38 8.22 3.45
N ASP A 64 -11.62 8.09 3.94
CA ASP A 64 -12.07 8.75 5.17
C ASP A 64 -11.41 8.15 6.43
N GLU A 65 -11.27 6.83 6.49
CA GLU A 65 -10.54 6.16 7.57
C GLU A 65 -9.07 6.61 7.59
N PHE A 66 -8.42 6.67 6.43
CA PHE A 66 -7.03 7.12 6.38
C PHE A 66 -6.87 8.61 6.68
N ALA A 67 -7.83 9.46 6.28
CA ALA A 67 -7.85 10.87 6.69
C ALA A 67 -7.94 11.02 8.22
N THR A 68 -8.66 10.12 8.89
CA THR A 68 -8.68 10.05 10.36
C THR A 68 -7.29 9.73 10.91
N THR A 69 -6.59 8.75 10.33
CA THR A 69 -5.19 8.44 10.69
C THR A 69 -4.25 9.62 10.48
N LEU A 70 -4.39 10.39 9.40
CA LEU A 70 -3.57 11.60 9.17
C LEU A 70 -3.78 12.65 10.27
N ARG A 71 -5.02 12.85 10.72
CA ARG A 71 -5.33 13.76 11.83
C ARG A 71 -4.74 13.28 13.15
N GLU A 72 -4.74 11.98 13.40
CA GLU A 72 -4.09 11.37 14.57
C GLU A 72 -2.57 11.55 14.56
N LEU A 73 -1.97 11.67 13.38
CA LEU A 73 -0.56 12.01 13.18
C LEU A 73 -0.29 13.53 13.20
N GLU A 74 -1.23 14.33 13.70
CA GLU A 74 -1.12 15.79 13.81
C GLU A 74 -0.90 16.51 12.46
N THR A 75 -1.34 15.89 11.36
CA THR A 75 -1.34 16.55 10.04
C THR A 75 -2.34 17.71 10.05
N SER A 76 -2.00 18.84 9.42
CA SER A 76 -2.89 20.00 9.40
C SER A 76 -4.21 19.68 8.68
N GLU A 77 -5.32 20.29 9.12
CA GLU A 77 -6.61 20.05 8.46
C GLU A 77 -6.59 20.52 6.99
N GLU A 78 -5.81 21.55 6.66
CA GLU A 78 -5.62 22.00 5.27
C GLU A 78 -5.00 20.90 4.41
N ASP A 79 -3.90 20.29 4.87
CA ASP A 79 -3.22 19.20 4.15
C ASP A 79 -4.11 17.95 4.04
N VAL A 80 -4.89 17.64 5.10
CA VAL A 80 -5.84 16.51 5.09
C VAL A 80 -6.94 16.75 4.05
N GLN A 81 -7.46 17.97 3.95
CA GLN A 81 -8.47 18.32 2.96
C GLN A 81 -7.91 18.34 1.54
N GLU A 82 -6.70 18.86 1.33
CA GLU A 82 -6.01 18.79 0.03
C GLU A 82 -5.84 17.33 -0.41
N TRP A 83 -5.38 16.47 0.50
CA TRP A 83 -5.24 15.04 0.23
C TRP A 83 -6.57 14.36 -0.09
N LEU A 84 -7.64 14.70 0.63
CA LEU A 84 -9.00 14.17 0.38
C LEU A 84 -9.55 14.60 -0.98
N GLN A 85 -9.21 15.80 -1.44
CA GLN A 85 -9.62 16.35 -2.74
C GLN A 85 -8.79 15.82 -3.91
N ASP A 86 -7.61 15.24 -3.66
CA ASP A 86 -6.79 14.58 -4.69
C ASP A 86 -7.40 13.22 -5.12
N VAL A 87 -8.44 13.32 -5.95
CA VAL A 87 -9.17 12.18 -6.55
C VAL A 87 -8.66 11.95 -7.97
N ARG A 88 -8.07 10.77 -8.21
CA ARG A 88 -7.37 10.43 -9.46
C ARG A 88 -8.08 9.38 -10.32
N GLY A 89 -9.38 9.19 -10.12
CA GLY A 89 -10.20 8.22 -10.85
C GLY A 89 -10.16 6.80 -10.29
N ASP A 90 -10.91 5.91 -10.93
CA ASP A 90 -11.18 4.51 -10.53
C ASP A 90 -10.13 3.49 -10.98
N HIS A 91 -9.18 3.93 -11.81
CA HIS A 91 -8.07 3.11 -12.32
C HIS A 91 -6.74 3.43 -11.62
N THR A 92 -6.74 4.30 -10.62
CA THR A 92 -5.52 4.74 -9.93
C THR A 92 -5.41 4.07 -8.57
N VAL A 93 -4.32 3.33 -8.38
CA VAL A 93 -3.98 2.71 -7.10
C VAL A 93 -3.30 3.72 -6.19
N HIS A 94 -3.74 3.76 -4.92
CA HIS A 94 -3.15 4.59 -3.89
C HIS A 94 -2.44 3.75 -2.83
N ILE A 95 -1.16 4.04 -2.60
CA ILE A 95 -0.35 3.44 -1.55
C ILE A 95 0.11 4.52 -0.58
N CYS A 96 -0.26 4.37 0.68
CA CYS A 96 0.15 5.23 1.78
C CYS A 96 1.18 4.48 2.64
N VAL A 97 2.39 5.02 2.74
CA VAL A 97 3.45 4.45 3.58
C VAL A 97 3.69 5.38 4.77
N LEU A 98 3.44 4.88 5.97
CA LEU A 98 3.59 5.59 7.23
C LEU A 98 4.82 5.08 7.96
N PHE A 99 5.65 6.01 8.44
CA PHE A 99 6.83 5.73 9.25
C PHE A 99 7.09 6.90 10.19
N GLU A 100 7.02 6.65 11.50
CA GLU A 100 7.11 7.71 12.52
C GLU A 100 6.09 8.83 12.24
N ASP A 101 6.54 10.07 12.15
CA ASP A 101 5.77 11.28 11.81
C ASP A 101 5.71 11.55 10.29
N ALA A 102 6.25 10.65 9.46
CA ALA A 102 6.34 10.82 8.02
C ALA A 102 5.35 9.94 7.27
N ALA A 103 4.56 10.58 6.39
CA ALA A 103 3.78 9.91 5.36
C ALA A 103 4.43 10.05 3.98
N ARG A 104 4.34 9.00 3.15
CA ARG A 104 4.65 9.05 1.73
C ARG A 104 3.54 8.40 0.92
N PHE A 105 3.10 9.10 -0.12
CA PHE A 105 2.04 8.67 -1.01
C PHE A 105 2.64 8.25 -2.34
N LEU A 106 2.26 7.06 -2.81
CA LEU A 106 2.59 6.59 -4.14
C LEU A 106 1.29 6.37 -4.92
N TRP A 107 1.34 6.75 -6.19
CA TRP A 107 0.23 6.62 -7.11
C TRP A 107 0.71 6.01 -8.41
N PHE A 108 -0.08 5.12 -8.97
CA PHE A 108 0.06 4.69 -10.35
C PHE A 108 -1.30 4.30 -10.90
N SER A 109 -1.46 4.44 -12.21
CA SER A 109 -2.69 4.08 -12.90
C SER A 109 -2.50 2.80 -13.70
N LEU A 110 -3.52 1.96 -13.69
CA LEU A 110 -3.61 0.77 -14.50
C LEU A 110 -4.44 1.09 -15.75
N MET A 111 -3.94 0.73 -16.93
CA MET A 111 -4.68 0.99 -18.18
C MET A 111 -5.92 0.10 -18.28
N ASP A 112 -5.83 -1.13 -17.78
CA ASP A 112 -6.89 -2.13 -17.82
C ASP A 112 -6.94 -2.90 -16.50
N LEU A 113 -8.14 -3.02 -15.92
CA LEU A 113 -8.41 -3.78 -14.69
C LEU A 113 -9.05 -5.13 -14.97
N THR A 114 -9.36 -5.46 -16.23
CA THR A 114 -10.15 -6.63 -16.62
C THR A 114 -9.55 -7.93 -16.08
N GLU A 115 -8.24 -8.10 -16.14
CA GLU A 115 -7.54 -9.28 -15.61
C GLU A 115 -7.77 -9.47 -14.10
N TYR A 116 -7.63 -8.40 -13.32
CA TYR A 116 -7.81 -8.44 -11.87
C TYR A 116 -9.28 -8.61 -11.47
N ARG A 117 -10.21 -8.04 -12.24
CA ARG A 117 -11.66 -8.17 -12.03
C ARG A 117 -12.19 -9.56 -12.41
N ASN A 118 -11.56 -10.22 -13.38
CA ASN A 118 -11.92 -11.56 -13.83
C ASN A 118 -11.12 -12.68 -13.16
N THR A 119 -10.21 -12.33 -12.24
CA THR A 119 -9.53 -13.32 -11.40
C THR A 119 -10.57 -14.14 -10.63
N ASP A 120 -10.33 -15.44 -10.48
CA ASP A 120 -11.19 -16.30 -9.67
C ASP A 120 -11.41 -15.70 -8.28
N LYS A 121 -12.67 -15.72 -7.80
CA LYS A 121 -13.07 -14.99 -6.58
C LYS A 121 -12.37 -15.50 -5.33
N GLU A 122 -12.20 -16.81 -5.20
CA GLU A 122 -11.50 -17.41 -4.06
C GLU A 122 -10.02 -17.06 -4.12
N THR A 123 -9.43 -17.07 -5.32
CA THR A 123 -8.04 -16.64 -5.53
C THR A 123 -7.83 -15.16 -5.20
N SER A 124 -8.70 -14.27 -5.69
CA SER A 124 -8.60 -12.82 -5.44
C SER A 124 -8.74 -12.50 -3.95
N LYS A 125 -9.69 -13.16 -3.28
CA LYS A 125 -9.88 -13.06 -1.83
C LYS A 125 -8.66 -13.56 -1.06
N LEU A 126 -8.12 -14.73 -1.41
CA LEU A 126 -6.95 -15.28 -0.75
C LEU A 126 -5.74 -14.35 -0.86
N LEU A 127 -5.53 -13.74 -2.02
CA LEU A 127 -4.46 -12.76 -2.23
C LEU A 127 -4.72 -11.47 -1.43
N GLY A 128 -5.96 -10.98 -1.41
CA GLY A 128 -6.40 -9.82 -0.64
C GLY A 128 -6.35 -10.01 0.89
N GLU A 129 -6.41 -11.24 1.39
CA GLU A 129 -6.25 -11.54 2.82
C GLU A 129 -4.78 -11.73 3.22
N ASN A 130 -3.94 -12.25 2.33
CA ASN A 130 -2.55 -12.64 2.66
C ASN A 130 -1.48 -11.63 2.23
N TRP A 131 -1.81 -10.59 1.46
CA TRP A 131 -0.82 -9.64 0.92
C TRP A 131 0.05 -9.00 2.01
N ALA A 132 -0.52 -8.69 3.19
CA ALA A 132 0.20 -8.00 4.26
C ALA A 132 1.28 -8.90 4.86
N SER A 133 0.92 -10.14 5.19
CA SER A 133 1.86 -11.17 5.65
C SER A 133 2.93 -11.48 4.61
N TYR A 134 2.54 -11.56 3.33
CA TYR A 134 3.46 -11.76 2.22
C TYR A 134 4.47 -10.61 2.10
N LEU A 135 4.00 -9.36 2.11
CA LEU A 135 4.85 -8.17 2.01
C LEU A 135 5.79 -8.07 3.22
N ALA A 136 5.27 -8.27 4.43
CA ALA A 136 6.07 -8.28 5.65
C ALA A 136 7.19 -9.34 5.58
N SER A 137 6.87 -10.56 5.11
CA SER A 137 7.87 -11.62 4.92
C SER A 137 8.94 -11.24 3.89
N LYS A 138 8.56 -10.59 2.78
CA LYS A 138 9.54 -10.10 1.80
C LYS A 138 10.47 -9.04 2.39
N ILE A 139 9.89 -8.04 3.07
CA ILE A 139 10.64 -6.99 3.76
C ILE A 139 11.61 -7.60 4.78
N GLU A 140 11.14 -8.56 5.57
CA GLU A 140 11.94 -9.21 6.59
C GLU A 140 13.15 -9.96 6.01
N ARG A 141 12.97 -10.65 4.87
CA ARG A 141 14.02 -11.37 4.15
C ARG A 141 14.94 -10.48 3.32
N GLY A 142 14.57 -9.21 3.10
CA GLY A 142 15.27 -8.33 2.16
C GLY A 142 15.10 -8.73 0.70
N ASP A 143 14.05 -9.50 0.39
CA ASP A 143 13.76 -9.99 -0.95
C ASP A 143 13.10 -8.89 -1.80
N ILE A 144 13.94 -8.12 -2.47
CA ILE A 144 13.53 -7.04 -3.39
C ILE A 144 13.07 -7.57 -4.76
N SER A 145 13.05 -8.89 -4.97
CA SER A 145 12.66 -9.47 -6.26
C SER A 145 11.15 -9.37 -6.50
N GLN A 146 10.80 -9.26 -7.78
CA GLN A 146 9.45 -9.47 -8.27
C GLN A 146 9.08 -10.92 -7.95
N GLY A 147 7.99 -11.13 -7.21
CA GLY A 147 7.49 -12.49 -7.02
C GLY A 147 6.97 -12.99 -8.35
N SER A 148 7.74 -13.82 -9.04
CA SER A 148 7.27 -14.69 -10.11
C SER A 148 7.67 -16.11 -9.71
N GLU A 149 6.73 -16.82 -9.09
CA GLU A 149 6.68 -18.28 -9.19
C GLU A 149 5.60 -18.64 -10.21
#